data_AF-A0A348Z4A7-F1
#
_entry.id   AF-A0A348Z4A7-F1
#
_cell.length_a   1.000
_cell.length_b   1.000
_cell.length_c   1.000
_cell.angle_alpha   90.00
_cell.angle_beta   90.00
_cell.angle_gamma   90.00
#
_symmetry.space_group_name_H-M   'P 1'
#
loop_
_entity.id
_entity.type
_entity.pdbx_description
1 polymer ?
#
loop_
_entity_poly.entity_id
_entity_poly.type
_entity_poly.pdbx_seq_one_letter_code
_entity_poly.pdbx_strand_id
1 'polypeptide(L)'
;GSSRKILINELIKLYDGDELPNISIQYKDYAVWQNKFLKDNLNKQNEEYLLEEFKGELPVLNLPTDYSRPAIKQYDGDICNICIEEELTKKLKDFAIKNNATLFMVILEAISIVLSKYSGQDDIIIGTVTAGRTHADIENIIGLFLNNLAFRCKPIKELGVLEYLSILRNK
;
A
#
# COMPACT_ATOMS: atom_id res chain seq x y z
N GLY A 1 -6.30 -10.92 0.41
CA GLY A 1 -5.09 -10.87 -0.42
C GLY A 1 -5.15 -11.86 -1.56
N SER A 2 -4.22 -11.79 -2.51
CA SER A 2 -4.23 -12.59 -3.75
C SER A 2 -4.17 -14.09 -3.53
N SER A 3 -3.38 -14.59 -2.57
CA SER A 3 -3.32 -16.03 -2.25
C SER A 3 -4.65 -16.62 -1.79
N ARG A 4 -5.44 -15.85 -1.03
CA ARG A 4 -6.79 -16.28 -0.62
C ARG A 4 -7.71 -16.41 -1.84
N LYS A 5 -7.59 -15.51 -2.82
CA LYS A 5 -8.38 -15.59 -4.07
C LYS A 5 -7.99 -16.82 -4.89
N ILE A 6 -6.70 -17.10 -5.01
CA ILE A 6 -6.18 -18.30 -5.70
C ILE A 6 -6.74 -19.57 -5.02
N LEU A 7 -6.57 -19.67 -3.71
CA LEU A 7 -7.05 -20.82 -2.92
C LEU A 7 -8.56 -21.06 -3.10
N ILE A 8 -9.37 -20.00 -3.03
CA ILE A 8 -10.83 -20.12 -3.21
C ILE A 8 -11.17 -20.54 -4.64
N ASN A 9 -10.53 -19.96 -5.64
CA ASN A 9 -10.79 -20.28 -7.04
C ASN A 9 -10.40 -21.72 -7.39
N GLU A 10 -9.24 -22.19 -6.90
CA GLU A 10 -8.78 -23.56 -7.09
C GLU A 10 -9.67 -24.57 -6.37
N LEU A 11 -10.13 -24.24 -5.16
CA LEU A 11 -11.07 -25.06 -4.42
C LEU A 11 -12.39 -25.25 -5.17
N ILE A 12 -12.94 -24.19 -5.77
CA ILE A 12 -14.17 -24.26 -6.56
C ILE A 12 -13.97 -25.14 -7.80
N LYS A 13 -12.87 -24.97 -8.54
CA LYS A 13 -12.57 -25.80 -9.72
C LYS A 13 -12.46 -27.29 -9.37
N LEU A 14 -11.75 -27.61 -8.30
CA LEU A 14 -11.62 -28.99 -7.84
C LEU A 14 -12.97 -29.56 -7.38
N TYR A 15 -13.83 -28.74 -6.79
CA TYR A 15 -15.18 -29.14 -6.42
C TYR A 15 -16.05 -29.47 -7.63
N ASP A 16 -15.91 -28.72 -8.72
CA ASP A 16 -16.62 -28.95 -9.99
C ASP A 16 -16.03 -30.10 -10.83
N GLY A 17 -14.91 -30.70 -10.39
CA GLY A 17 -14.24 -31.82 -11.05
C GLY A 17 -13.24 -31.42 -12.13
N ASP A 18 -12.87 -30.14 -12.22
CA ASP A 18 -11.86 -29.66 -13.16
C ASP A 18 -10.44 -30.06 -12.73
N GLU A 19 -9.56 -30.23 -13.72
CA GLU A 19 -8.11 -30.37 -13.48
C GLU A 19 -7.45 -28.99 -13.36
N LEU A 20 -6.55 -28.85 -12.38
CA LEU A 20 -5.78 -27.63 -12.18
C LEU A 20 -4.53 -27.61 -13.07
N PRO A 21 -4.12 -26.43 -13.58
CA PRO A 21 -2.87 -26.30 -14.30
C PRO A 21 -1.69 -26.62 -13.38
N ASN A 22 -0.68 -27.29 -13.92
CA ASN A 22 0.51 -27.61 -13.15
C ASN A 22 1.32 -26.34 -12.82
N ILE A 23 1.82 -26.24 -11.59
CA ILE A 23 2.55 -25.06 -11.11
C ILE A 23 4.06 -25.31 -11.27
N SER A 24 4.69 -24.62 -12.22
CA SER A 24 6.11 -24.79 -12.54
C SER A 24 7.08 -24.20 -11.50
N ILE A 25 6.64 -23.22 -10.71
CA ILE A 25 7.48 -22.51 -9.73
C ILE A 25 6.79 -22.52 -8.36
N GLN A 26 7.54 -22.81 -7.31
CA GLN A 26 7.04 -22.82 -5.94
C GLN A 26 7.56 -21.61 -5.15
N TYR A 27 6.91 -21.31 -4.03
CA TYR A 27 7.30 -20.19 -3.17
C TYR A 27 8.76 -20.30 -2.67
N LYS A 28 9.26 -21.52 -2.46
CA LYS A 28 10.67 -21.77 -2.09
C LYS A 28 11.65 -21.26 -3.15
N ASP A 29 11.29 -21.38 -4.43
CA ASP A 29 12.15 -20.99 -5.55
C ASP A 29 12.19 -19.46 -5.62
N TYR A 30 11.05 -18.82 -5.42
CA TYR A 30 10.96 -17.36 -5.25
C TYR A 30 11.80 -16.87 -4.06
N ALA A 31 11.73 -17.52 -2.90
CA ALA A 31 12.48 -17.11 -1.72
C ALA A 31 14.00 -17.19 -1.93
N VAL A 32 14.49 -18.25 -2.58
CA VAL A 32 15.90 -18.39 -2.95
C VAL A 32 16.31 -17.32 -3.95
N TRP A 33 15.49 -17.08 -4.98
CA TRP A 33 15.73 -16.05 -5.98
C TRP A 33 15.77 -14.65 -5.36
N GLN A 34 14.80 -14.29 -4.51
CA GLN A 34 14.74 -12.98 -3.85
C GLN A 34 15.96 -12.75 -2.97
N ASN A 35 16.39 -13.75 -2.19
CA ASN A 35 17.59 -13.66 -1.37
C ASN A 35 18.86 -13.44 -2.18
N LYS A 36 18.96 -14.02 -3.38
CA LYS A 36 20.07 -13.77 -4.29
C LYS A 36 19.98 -12.36 -4.89
N PHE A 37 18.80 -11.98 -5.37
CA PHE A 37 18.54 -10.66 -5.94
C PHE A 37 18.89 -9.51 -4.98
N LEU A 38 18.56 -9.65 -3.70
CA LEU A 38 18.90 -8.67 -2.67
C LEU A 38 20.42 -8.54 -2.44
N LYS A 39 21.20 -9.60 -2.66
CA LYS A 39 22.67 -9.59 -2.49
C LYS A 39 23.42 -8.99 -3.68
N ASP A 40 22.82 -9.03 -4.87
CA ASP A 40 23.49 -8.65 -6.13
C ASP A 40 23.53 -7.12 -6.36
N ASN A 41 23.39 -6.28 -5.32
CA ASN A 41 23.47 -4.80 -5.34
C ASN A 41 22.48 -4.06 -6.26
N LEU A 42 21.64 -4.76 -7.03
CA LEU A 42 20.61 -4.18 -7.91
C LEU A 42 19.57 -3.35 -7.13
N ASN A 43 19.44 -3.55 -5.81
CA ASN A 43 18.50 -2.83 -4.96
C ASN A 43 19.10 -1.60 -4.25
N LYS A 44 20.39 -1.29 -4.46
CA LYS A 44 21.06 -0.17 -3.76
C LYS A 44 20.38 1.18 -3.99
N GLN A 45 19.89 1.44 -5.21
CA GLN A 45 19.21 2.69 -5.51
C GLN A 45 17.93 2.88 -4.69
N ASN A 46 17.14 1.81 -4.51
CA ASN A 46 15.92 1.86 -3.69
C ASN A 46 16.25 2.00 -2.21
N GLU A 47 17.32 1.34 -1.74
CA GLU A 47 17.82 1.47 -0.37
C GLU A 47 18.29 2.91 -0.09
N GLU A 48 19.13 3.46 -0.96
CA GLU A 48 19.62 4.84 -0.88
C GLU A 48 18.47 5.85 -0.90
N TYR A 49 17.47 5.65 -1.78
CA TYR A 49 16.27 6.48 -1.82
C TYR A 49 15.52 6.46 -0.47
N LEU A 50 15.28 5.27 0.09
CA LEU A 50 14.59 5.15 1.38
C LEU A 50 15.41 5.77 2.52
N LEU A 51 16.72 5.56 2.54
CA LEU A 51 17.61 6.14 3.55
C LEU A 51 17.61 7.67 3.50
N GLU A 52 17.59 8.26 2.31
CA GLU A 52 17.53 9.72 2.16
C GLU A 52 16.12 10.28 2.47
N GLU A 53 15.04 9.60 2.03
CA GLU A 53 13.66 10.02 2.30
C GLU A 53 13.32 10.00 3.81
N PHE A 54 13.84 9.01 4.54
CA PHE A 54 13.64 8.82 5.98
C PHE A 54 14.82 9.28 6.83
N LYS A 55 15.66 10.16 6.28
CA LYS A 55 16.75 10.79 7.02
C LYS A 55 16.22 11.82 8.03
N GLY A 56 16.95 11.96 9.13
CA GLY A 56 16.66 12.95 10.17
C GLY A 56 15.51 12.54 11.09
N GLU A 57 14.76 13.53 11.57
CA GLU A 57 13.65 13.30 12.48
C GLU A 57 12.41 12.80 11.72
N LEU A 58 11.81 11.72 12.25
CA LEU A 58 10.63 11.09 11.70
C LEU A 58 9.39 11.54 12.48
N PRO A 59 8.34 12.05 11.80
CA PRO A 59 7.14 12.48 12.49
C PRO A 59 6.42 11.28 13.10
N VAL A 60 6.12 11.38 14.40
CA VAL A 60 5.20 10.46 15.06
C VAL A 60 3.81 11.05 14.97
N LEU A 61 2.90 10.34 14.31
CA LEU A 61 1.52 10.80 14.14
C LEU A 61 0.79 10.90 15.49
N ASN A 62 0.33 12.10 15.83
CA ASN A 62 -0.36 12.42 17.07
C ASN A 62 -1.84 12.71 16.80
N LEU A 63 -2.65 11.66 16.72
CA LEU A 63 -4.10 11.79 16.55
C LEU A 63 -4.79 12.11 17.89
N PRO A 64 -5.85 12.93 17.87
CA PRO A 64 -6.73 13.07 19.03
C PRO A 64 -7.38 11.71 19.29
N THR A 65 -7.13 11.16 20.47
CA THR A 65 -7.63 9.85 20.89
C THR A 65 -8.52 10.05 22.11
N ASP A 66 -9.60 9.28 22.20
CA ASP A 66 -10.58 9.40 23.30
C ASP A 66 -9.99 8.98 24.66
N TYR A 67 -8.95 8.13 24.64
CA TYR A 67 -8.29 7.59 25.82
C TYR A 67 -6.77 7.72 25.71
N SER A 68 -6.10 7.78 26.86
CA SER A 68 -4.63 7.81 26.90
C SER A 68 -4.03 6.57 26.22
N ARG A 69 -3.02 6.80 25.37
CA ARG A 69 -2.29 5.74 24.68
C ARG A 69 -1.64 4.80 25.71
N PRO A 70 -1.98 3.50 25.73
CA PRO A 70 -1.34 2.53 26.62
C PRO A 70 0.16 2.39 26.34
N ALA A 71 0.96 2.12 27.37
CA ALA A 71 2.41 1.91 27.24
C ALA A 71 2.75 0.62 26.47
N ILE A 72 1.84 -0.37 26.50
CA ILE A 72 1.97 -1.63 25.78
C ILE A 72 0.93 -1.63 24.65
N LYS A 73 1.37 -1.94 23.43
CA LYS A 73 0.50 -2.00 22.27
C LYS A 73 -0.59 -3.06 22.46
N GLN A 74 -1.86 -2.64 22.34
CA GLN A 74 -3.02 -3.52 22.32
C GLN A 74 -3.47 -3.78 20.88
N TYR A 75 -4.18 -4.89 20.68
CA TYR A 75 -4.67 -5.33 19.37
C TYR A 75 -6.21 -5.38 19.31
N ASP A 76 -6.88 -5.07 20.42
CA ASP A 76 -8.33 -4.92 20.45
C ASP A 76 -8.75 -3.75 19.57
N GLY A 77 -9.74 -3.98 18.70
CA GLY A 77 -10.20 -2.98 17.75
C GLY A 77 -11.55 -3.38 17.16
N ASP A 78 -12.19 -2.42 16.52
CA ASP A 78 -13.48 -2.57 15.87
C ASP A 78 -13.42 -2.03 14.43
N ILE A 79 -14.41 -2.36 13.60
CA ILE A 79 -14.45 -1.99 12.18
C ILE A 79 -15.68 -1.12 11.92
N CYS A 80 -15.44 0.13 11.53
CA CYS A 80 -16.47 1.00 10.97
C CYS A 80 -16.30 1.07 9.44
N ASN A 81 -17.37 0.77 8.71
CA ASN A 81 -17.38 0.80 7.25
C ASN A 81 -18.11 2.03 6.74
N ILE A 82 -17.48 2.76 5.82
CA ILE A 82 -18.09 3.87 5.09
C ILE A 82 -18.13 3.48 3.61
N CYS A 83 -19.30 3.61 3.00
CA CYS A 83 -19.45 3.39 1.56
C CYS A 83 -19.40 4.74 0.83
N ILE A 84 -18.55 4.83 -0.19
CA ILE A 84 -18.53 5.98 -1.09
C ILE A 84 -19.50 5.68 -2.23
N GLU A 85 -20.49 6.54 -2.42
CA GLU A 85 -21.51 6.38 -3.45
C GLU A 85 -20.90 6.25 -4.86
N GLU A 86 -21.60 5.55 -5.75
CA GLU A 86 -21.12 5.25 -7.10
C GLU A 86 -20.81 6.52 -7.90
N GLU A 87 -21.65 7.56 -7.77
CA GLU A 87 -21.46 8.83 -8.46
C GLU A 87 -20.14 9.50 -8.04
N LEU A 88 -19.86 9.56 -6.73
CA LEU A 88 -18.62 10.13 -6.21
C LEU A 88 -17.42 9.26 -6.59
N THR A 89 -17.55 7.94 -6.53
CA THR A 89 -16.50 7.01 -6.97
C THR A 89 -16.13 7.23 -8.44
N LYS A 90 -17.13 7.44 -9.30
CA LYS A 90 -16.90 7.75 -10.72
C LYS A 90 -16.18 9.09 -10.89
N LYS A 91 -16.63 10.14 -10.19
CA LYS A 91 -15.96 11.46 -10.22
C LYS A 91 -14.50 11.38 -9.78
N LEU A 92 -14.19 10.60 -8.74
CA LEU A 92 -12.82 10.39 -8.27
C LEU A 92 -11.95 9.66 -9.30
N LYS A 93 -12.49 8.62 -9.95
CA LYS A 93 -11.79 7.92 -11.05
C LYS A 93 -11.53 8.84 -12.23
N ASP A 94 -12.52 9.60 -12.65
CA ASP A 94 -12.39 10.56 -13.75
C ASP A 94 -11.36 11.65 -13.40
N PHE A 95 -11.36 12.13 -12.16
CA PHE A 95 -10.37 13.08 -11.64
C PHE A 95 -8.95 12.50 -11.68
N ALA A 96 -8.76 11.25 -11.27
CA ALA A 96 -7.47 10.57 -11.33
C ALA A 96 -6.96 10.49 -12.78
N ILE A 97 -7.82 10.02 -13.70
CA ILE A 97 -7.50 9.88 -15.14
C ILE A 97 -7.11 11.23 -15.75
N LYS A 98 -7.91 12.29 -15.50
CA LYS A 98 -7.65 13.63 -16.03
C LYS A 98 -6.30 14.21 -15.59
N ASN A 99 -5.79 13.79 -14.44
CA ASN A 99 -4.54 14.28 -13.86
C ASN A 99 -3.36 13.28 -14.01
N ASN A 100 -3.50 12.26 -14.86
CA ASN A 100 -2.52 11.18 -15.04
C ASN A 100 -2.09 10.55 -13.69
N ALA A 101 -3.04 10.41 -12.77
CA ALA A 101 -2.84 9.81 -11.46
C ALA A 101 -3.66 8.52 -11.33
N THR A 102 -3.34 7.70 -10.34
CA THR A 102 -4.15 6.53 -9.98
C THR A 102 -5.19 6.92 -8.94
N LEU A 103 -6.29 6.17 -8.86
CA LEU A 103 -7.25 6.35 -7.76
C LEU A 103 -6.57 6.17 -6.39
N PHE A 104 -5.59 5.28 -6.29
CA PHE A 104 -4.77 5.10 -5.10
C PHE A 104 -4.09 6.40 -4.66
N MET A 105 -3.45 7.13 -5.59
CA MET A 105 -2.78 8.41 -5.29
C MET A 105 -3.77 9.46 -4.77
N VAL A 106 -4.95 9.56 -5.38
CA VAL A 106 -6.00 10.51 -4.97
C VAL A 106 -6.51 10.18 -3.56
N ILE A 107 -6.71 8.90 -3.24
CA ILE A 107 -7.15 8.48 -1.91
C ILE A 107 -6.04 8.66 -0.87
N LEU A 108 -4.79 8.35 -1.22
CA LEU A 108 -3.62 8.58 -0.36
C LEU A 108 -3.48 10.05 0.00
N GLU A 109 -3.63 10.94 -0.99
CA GLU A 109 -3.66 12.38 -0.80
C GLU A 109 -4.77 12.79 0.17
N ALA A 110 -6.01 12.36 -0.09
CA ALA A 110 -7.16 12.69 0.76
C ALA A 110 -6.97 12.21 2.21
N ILE A 111 -6.46 10.99 2.41
CA ILE A 111 -6.16 10.46 3.75
C ILE A 111 -5.07 11.28 4.42
N SER A 112 -3.99 11.64 3.72
CA SER A 112 -2.92 12.47 4.30
C SER A 112 -3.44 13.84 4.75
N ILE A 113 -4.33 14.47 3.97
CA ILE A 113 -4.97 15.74 4.34
C ILE A 113 -5.87 15.57 5.56
N VAL A 114 -6.65 14.48 5.64
CA VAL A 114 -7.48 14.19 6.81
C VAL A 114 -6.60 14.02 8.05
N LEU A 115 -5.58 13.16 7.99
CA LEU A 115 -4.66 12.95 9.11
C LEU A 115 -3.97 14.25 9.53
N SER A 116 -3.60 15.11 8.59
CA SER A 116 -3.03 16.43 8.86
C SER A 116 -4.00 17.34 9.60
N LYS A 117 -5.26 17.39 9.16
CA LYS A 117 -6.29 18.22 9.81
C LYS A 117 -6.60 17.76 11.23
N TYR A 118 -6.62 16.45 11.49
CA TYR A 118 -6.89 15.92 12.82
C TYR A 118 -5.70 16.06 13.78
N SER A 119 -4.48 15.82 13.29
CA SER A 119 -3.27 15.88 14.13
C SER A 119 -2.65 17.28 14.26
N GLY A 120 -2.98 18.19 13.34
CA GLY A 120 -2.31 19.48 13.21
C GLY A 120 -0.90 19.38 12.60
N GLN A 121 -0.48 18.20 12.15
CA GLN A 121 0.86 17.95 11.60
C GLN A 121 0.87 18.10 10.07
N ASP A 122 1.99 18.57 9.52
CA ASP A 122 2.24 18.79 8.09
C ASP A 122 3.26 17.81 7.48
N ASP A 123 3.74 16.85 8.27
CA ASP A 123 4.58 15.74 7.84
C ASP A 123 4.04 14.43 8.44
N ILE A 124 3.64 13.49 7.58
CA ILE A 124 2.88 12.29 7.95
C ILE A 124 3.43 11.09 7.23
N ILE A 125 3.72 10.00 7.95
CA ILE A 125 4.14 8.75 7.34
C ILE A 125 2.96 7.77 7.31
N ILE A 126 2.57 7.34 6.11
CA ILE A 126 1.47 6.40 5.88
C ILE A 126 2.05 5.08 5.37
N GLY A 127 1.79 3.99 6.10
CA GLY A 127 2.11 2.65 5.64
C GLY A 127 1.05 2.13 4.67
N THR A 128 1.48 1.60 3.52
CA THR A 128 0.63 0.89 2.56
C THR A 128 1.20 -0.48 2.26
N VAL A 129 0.35 -1.37 1.74
CA VAL A 129 0.73 -2.73 1.38
C VAL A 129 0.60 -2.91 -0.13
N THR A 130 1.68 -3.35 -0.77
CA THR A 130 1.67 -3.75 -2.18
C THR A 130 1.66 -5.28 -2.29
N ALA A 131 1.12 -5.79 -3.40
CA ALA A 131 1.00 -7.24 -3.60
C ALA A 131 2.35 -7.97 -3.73
N GLY A 132 3.43 -7.24 -4.05
CA GLY A 132 4.80 -7.74 -4.25
C GLY A 132 4.96 -8.87 -5.27
N ARG A 133 3.96 -9.05 -6.15
CA ARG A 133 3.98 -9.98 -7.28
C ARG A 133 4.36 -9.23 -8.53
N THR A 134 5.65 -9.08 -8.77
CA THR A 134 6.21 -8.27 -9.88
C THR A 134 6.48 -9.07 -11.16
N HIS A 135 6.26 -10.39 -11.14
CA HIS A 135 6.52 -11.28 -12.28
C HIS A 135 5.32 -12.21 -12.52
N ALA A 136 5.02 -12.49 -13.79
CA ALA A 136 3.89 -13.34 -14.18
C ALA A 136 3.95 -14.73 -13.54
N ASP A 137 5.14 -15.33 -13.48
CA ASP A 137 5.33 -16.68 -12.95
C ASP A 137 4.97 -16.84 -11.46
N ILE A 138 4.93 -15.73 -10.71
CA ILE A 138 4.57 -15.75 -9.28
C ILE A 138 3.13 -15.27 -9.04
N GLU A 139 2.36 -14.94 -10.07
CA GLU A 139 0.98 -14.44 -9.91
C GLU A 139 0.06 -15.47 -9.28
N ASN A 140 0.19 -16.74 -9.65
CA ASN A 140 -0.68 -17.84 -9.21
C ASN A 140 -0.11 -18.68 -8.05
N ILE A 141 0.99 -18.24 -7.42
CA ILE A 141 1.60 -18.98 -6.32
C ILE A 141 0.96 -18.60 -4.98
N ILE A 142 0.57 -19.58 -4.17
CA ILE A 142 0.15 -19.34 -2.78
C ILE A 142 1.40 -19.05 -1.93
N GLY A 143 1.43 -17.90 -1.25
CA GLY A 143 2.58 -17.49 -0.43
C GLY A 143 2.49 -16.04 0.05
N LEU A 144 3.42 -15.64 0.93
CA LEU A 144 3.50 -14.28 1.44
C LEU A 144 4.38 -13.42 0.53
N PHE A 145 3.74 -12.61 -0.32
CA PHE A 145 4.42 -11.68 -1.23
C PHE A 145 4.19 -10.22 -0.85
N LEU A 146 3.40 -9.95 0.19
CA LEU A 146 3.05 -8.59 0.57
C LEU A 146 4.32 -7.80 0.94
N ASN A 147 4.44 -6.59 0.39
CA ASN A 147 5.50 -5.66 0.75
C ASN A 147 4.89 -4.38 1.34
N ASN A 148 5.36 -3.99 2.53
CA ASN A 148 4.92 -2.79 3.21
C ASN A 148 5.81 -1.63 2.78
N LEU A 149 5.21 -0.58 2.23
CA LEU A 149 5.90 0.65 1.86
C LEU A 149 5.44 1.79 2.78
N ALA A 150 6.39 2.62 3.20
CA ALA A 150 6.10 3.84 3.94
C ALA A 150 6.13 5.03 2.97
N PHE A 151 5.04 5.79 2.94
CA PHE A 151 4.93 7.03 2.18
C PHE A 151 4.99 8.21 3.15
N ARG A 152 6.05 9.02 3.05
CA ARG A 152 6.13 10.29 3.78
C ARG A 152 5.38 11.36 2.98
N CYS A 153 4.29 11.85 3.51
CA CYS A 153 3.35 12.79 2.89
C CYS A 153 3.45 14.13 3.60
N LYS A 154 3.66 15.22 2.84
CA LYS A 154 3.70 16.58 3.36
C LYS A 154 2.54 17.43 2.81
N PRO A 155 1.33 17.34 3.39
CA PRO A 155 0.18 18.12 2.96
C PRO A 155 0.35 19.58 3.38
N ILE A 156 0.96 20.38 2.50
CA ILE A 156 1.21 21.82 2.69
C ILE A 156 -0.12 22.58 2.55
N LYS A 157 -0.48 23.41 3.53
CA LYS A 157 -1.79 24.07 3.60
C LYS A 157 -2.00 25.10 2.49
N GLU A 158 -0.91 25.65 1.98
CA GLU A 158 -0.89 26.69 0.95
C GLU A 158 -1.01 26.12 -0.47
N LEU A 159 -0.79 24.81 -0.67
CA LEU A 159 -0.88 24.18 -1.98
C LEU A 159 -2.32 23.82 -2.33
N GLY A 160 -2.66 23.97 -3.61
CA GLY A 160 -3.89 23.41 -4.15
C GLY A 160 -3.84 21.88 -4.21
N VAL A 161 -5.00 21.22 -4.15
CA VAL A 161 -5.14 19.76 -4.28
C VAL A 161 -4.42 19.24 -5.54
N LEU A 162 -4.52 19.93 -6.68
CA LEU A 162 -3.86 19.51 -7.92
C LEU A 162 -2.33 19.56 -7.85
N GLU A 163 -1.78 20.57 -7.17
CA GLU A 163 -0.34 20.73 -6.99
C GLU A 163 0.19 19.65 -6.07
N TYR A 164 -0.53 19.37 -4.98
CA TYR A 164 -0.14 18.34 -4.04
C TYR A 164 -0.24 16.92 -4.63
N LEU A 165 -1.30 16.62 -5.38
CA LEU A 165 -1.40 15.38 -6.16
C LEU A 165 -0.22 15.19 -7.12
N SER A 166 0.23 16.27 -7.76
CA SER A 166 1.35 16.23 -8.69
C SER A 166 2.67 15.89 -7.98
N ILE A 167 2.86 16.37 -6.74
CA ILE A 167 4.01 16.01 -5.91
C ILE A 167 3.97 14.52 -5.54
N LEU A 168 2.82 14.01 -5.10
CA LEU A 168 2.68 12.60 -4.72
C LEU A 168 2.87 11.64 -5.89
N ARG A 169 2.47 12.04 -7.11
CA ARG A 169 2.67 11.23 -8.32
C ARG A 169 4.13 11.05 -8.69
N ASN A 170 4.97 12.06 -8.42
CA ASN A 170 6.38 12.07 -8.78
C ASN A 170 7.28 11.41 -7.71
N LYS A 171 6.69 10.88 -6.63
CA LYS A 171 7.35 10.00 -5.67
C LYS A 171 7.30 8.56 -6.13
#